data_AF-A0A7V1NAI4-F1
#
_entry.id   AF-A0A7V1NAI4-F1
#
_cell.length_a   1.000
_cell.length_b   1.000
_cell.length_c   1.000
_cell.angle_alpha   90.00
_cell.angle_beta   90.00
_cell.angle_gamma   90.00
#
_symmetry.space_group_name_H-M   'P 1'
#
loop_
_entity.id
_entity.type
_entity.pdbx_description
1 polymer ?
#
loop_
_entity_poly.entity_id
_entity_poly.type
_entity_poly.pdbx_seq_one_letter_code
_entity_poly.pdbx_strand_id
1 'polypeptide(L)'
;MGVAGAAVEMGIEEIGEGMSMGRVVRVGIVAGLLLGLAGCQGFNVRTDWDPTVPFSSFRTYFWVEPPRAEQADPFADNGLLRKRVRYAIENELARRGFEAVDEKEKADFLVTYSVILEERLKVDSYTSSLGRGGYRDYYGFGSAFTTSNVRAYQESTLIIDFLDPETGDLVWRGWGTRILGTRDRDRGQERLEKGVRAILEKFPPESPD
;
A
#
# COMPACT_ATOMS: atom_id res chain seq x y z
N MET A 1 -37.50 34.62 -53.32
CA MET A 1 -38.80 34.59 -52.62
C MET A 1 -38.58 33.79 -51.35
N GLY A 2 -38.70 34.28 -50.13
CA GLY A 2 -39.33 35.48 -49.60
C GLY A 2 -39.93 35.10 -48.24
N VAL A 3 -39.64 35.92 -47.22
CA VAL A 3 -40.32 36.09 -45.90
C VAL A 3 -40.35 34.88 -44.93
N ALA A 4 -39.70 34.99 -43.76
CA ALA A 4 -40.25 35.47 -42.46
C ALA A 4 -41.18 34.42 -41.82
N GLY A 5 -41.12 34.04 -40.55
CA GLY A 5 -40.67 34.69 -39.32
C GLY A 5 -41.69 34.27 -38.24
N ALA A 6 -41.25 33.87 -37.05
CA ALA A 6 -42.01 33.94 -35.80
C ALA A 6 -41.19 33.33 -34.65
N ALA A 7 -40.68 34.19 -33.78
CA ALA A 7 -40.43 33.89 -32.38
C ALA A 7 -41.65 34.38 -31.58
N VAL A 8 -42.21 33.53 -30.71
CA VAL A 8 -43.03 33.84 -29.51
C VAL A 8 -42.99 32.53 -28.67
N GLU A 9 -42.24 32.41 -27.57
CA GLU A 9 -42.47 32.90 -26.20
C GLU A 9 -43.50 32.08 -25.39
N MET A 10 -43.15 31.85 -24.11
CA MET A 10 -43.91 31.26 -22.99
C MET A 10 -43.83 29.72 -22.83
N GLY A 11 -43.49 29.15 -21.67
CA GLY A 11 -43.32 29.71 -20.34
C GLY A 11 -42.37 28.85 -19.48
N ILE A 12 -41.56 29.55 -18.69
CA ILE A 12 -40.83 28.99 -17.56
C ILE A 12 -41.86 28.92 -16.42
N GLU A 13 -42.38 27.73 -16.13
CA GLU A 13 -43.12 27.51 -14.88
C GLU A 13 -42.13 27.48 -13.72
N GLU A 14 -42.35 28.41 -12.79
CA GLU A 14 -41.63 28.60 -11.54
C GLU A 14 -41.60 27.31 -10.72
N ILE A 15 -40.40 26.84 -10.38
CA ILE A 15 -40.20 25.97 -9.21
C ILE A 15 -39.41 26.77 -8.18
N GLY A 16 -40.09 27.75 -7.59
CA GLY A 16 -39.66 28.45 -6.39
C GLY A 16 -40.30 27.85 -5.16
N GLU A 17 -39.76 26.74 -4.64
CA GLU A 17 -39.95 26.39 -3.22
C GLU A 17 -38.59 26.21 -2.53
N GLY A 18 -38.13 27.33 -1.97
CA GLY A 18 -37.27 27.48 -0.79
C GLY A 18 -36.47 26.27 -0.30
N MET A 19 -35.49 25.79 -1.06
CA MET A 19 -34.35 25.15 -0.42
C MET A 19 -33.53 26.22 0.29
N SER A 20 -33.75 26.34 1.62
CA SER A 20 -32.90 27.14 2.50
C SER A 20 -31.43 26.98 2.10
N MET A 21 -30.72 28.07 1.85
CA MET A 21 -29.30 28.08 1.49
C MET A 21 -28.46 27.19 2.43
N GLY A 22 -28.89 27.09 3.71
CA GLY A 22 -28.30 26.20 4.70
C GLY A 22 -28.48 24.70 4.42
N ARG A 23 -29.57 24.29 3.76
CA ARG A 23 -29.79 22.88 3.33
C ARG A 23 -28.90 22.51 2.14
N VAL A 24 -28.70 23.41 1.18
CA VAL A 24 -27.82 23.16 0.01
C VAL A 24 -26.35 23.11 0.44
N VAL A 25 -25.92 24.02 1.32
CA VAL A 25 -24.58 24.00 1.92
C VAL A 25 -24.37 22.74 2.78
N ARG A 26 -25.37 22.32 3.56
CA ARG A 26 -25.29 21.08 4.37
C ARG A 26 -25.22 19.82 3.50
N VAL A 27 -25.96 19.74 2.40
CA VAL A 27 -25.90 18.61 1.46
C VAL A 27 -24.56 18.57 0.73
N GLY A 28 -24.01 19.72 0.33
CA GLY A 28 -22.67 19.83 -0.25
C GLY A 28 -21.54 19.42 0.70
N ILE A 29 -21.64 19.80 1.99
CA ILE A 29 -20.67 19.42 3.03
C ILE A 29 -20.72 17.91 3.31
N VAL A 30 -21.92 17.31 3.38
CA VAL A 30 -22.08 15.86 3.59
C VAL A 30 -21.59 15.05 2.39
N ALA A 31 -21.85 15.51 1.15
CA ALA A 31 -21.34 14.88 -0.06
C ALA A 31 -19.80 15.00 -0.18
N GLY A 32 -19.22 16.13 0.26
CA GLY A 32 -17.77 16.32 0.34
C GLY A 32 -17.09 15.44 1.40
N LEU A 33 -17.74 15.25 2.56
CA LEU A 33 -17.26 14.37 3.64
C LEU A 33 -17.29 12.88 3.26
N LEU A 34 -18.23 12.45 2.41
CA LEU A 34 -18.33 11.06 1.93
C LEU A 34 -17.25 10.70 0.89
N LEU A 35 -16.68 11.68 0.18
CA LEU A 35 -15.60 11.44 -0.80
C LEU A 35 -14.20 11.32 -0.16
N GLY A 36 -14.04 11.68 1.11
CA GLY A 36 -12.76 11.65 1.82
C GLY A 36 -12.36 10.30 2.45
N LEU A 37 -13.24 9.30 2.41
CA LEU A 37 -13.05 8.00 3.07
C LEU A 37 -12.50 6.91 2.14
N ALA A 38 -11.79 7.28 1.06
CA ALA A 38 -10.95 6.34 0.33
C ALA A 38 -9.83 5.85 1.28
N GLY A 39 -10.14 4.84 2.07
CA GLY A 39 -9.24 4.31 3.08
C GLY A 39 -7.94 3.86 2.43
N CYS A 40 -6.84 4.48 2.84
CA CYS A 40 -5.52 3.95 2.59
C CYS A 40 -5.42 2.60 3.29
N GLN A 41 -5.67 1.49 2.58
CA GLN A 41 -5.08 0.23 2.97
C GLN A 41 -3.57 0.36 2.79
N GLY A 42 -2.91 0.92 3.80
CA GLY A 42 -1.47 1.07 3.84
C GLY A 42 -0.80 -0.27 4.04
N PHE A 43 0.37 -0.43 3.42
CA PHE A 43 1.29 -1.50 3.80
C PHE A 43 1.85 -1.17 5.18
N ASN A 44 2.05 -2.20 6.01
CA ASN A 44 2.83 -2.04 7.24
C ASN A 44 4.30 -2.05 6.84
N VAL A 45 4.89 -0.86 6.79
CA VAL A 45 6.28 -0.61 6.40
C VAL A 45 7.07 -0.17 7.61
N ARG A 46 8.29 -0.69 7.73
CA ARG A 46 9.28 -0.28 8.73
C ARG A 46 10.62 -0.04 8.05
N THR A 47 11.43 0.80 8.67
CA THR A 47 12.79 1.09 8.24
C THR A 47 13.74 1.10 9.43
N ASP A 48 15.00 0.83 9.15
CA ASP A 48 16.13 0.94 10.07
C ASP A 48 17.33 1.47 9.28
N TRP A 49 18.19 2.27 9.90
CA TRP A 49 19.30 2.94 9.20
C TRP A 49 20.43 3.32 10.14
N ASP A 50 21.62 3.50 9.57
CA ASP A 50 22.76 4.07 10.26
C ASP A 50 22.63 5.60 10.33
N PRO A 51 22.48 6.20 11.52
CA PRO A 51 22.30 7.65 11.67
C PRO A 51 23.57 8.45 11.34
N THR A 52 24.73 7.80 11.17
CA THR A 52 25.99 8.46 10.83
C THR A 52 26.14 8.72 9.32
N VAL A 53 25.28 8.09 8.50
CA VAL A 53 25.36 8.17 7.03
C VAL A 53 24.60 9.39 6.50
N PRO A 54 25.22 10.25 5.66
CA PRO A 54 24.59 11.45 5.13
C PRO A 54 23.72 11.17 3.89
N PHE A 55 22.59 10.45 4.04
CA PHE A 55 21.73 10.02 2.92
C PHE A 55 21.28 11.13 1.96
N SER A 56 21.28 12.39 2.39
CA SER A 56 20.96 13.54 1.55
C SER A 56 21.87 13.70 0.31
N SER A 57 23.08 13.14 0.35
CA SER A 57 24.03 13.17 -0.77
C SER A 57 23.82 12.08 -1.81
N PHE A 58 23.03 11.05 -1.52
CA PHE A 58 22.88 9.89 -2.41
C PHE A 58 22.14 10.27 -3.68
N ARG A 59 22.67 9.86 -4.84
CA ARG A 59 22.12 10.09 -6.18
C ARG A 59 22.27 8.87 -7.07
N THR A 60 23.37 8.14 -6.97
CA THR A 60 23.63 6.98 -7.83
C THR A 60 23.56 5.67 -7.06
N TYR A 61 23.13 4.60 -7.72
CA TYR A 61 23.11 3.27 -7.13
C TYR A 61 23.63 2.19 -8.06
N PHE A 62 24.19 1.13 -7.48
CA PHE A 62 24.55 -0.09 -8.20
C PHE A 62 23.67 -1.25 -7.75
N TRP A 63 23.14 -2.01 -8.70
CA TRP A 63 22.29 -3.17 -8.41
C TRP A 63 23.12 -4.39 -8.04
N VAL A 64 22.89 -4.94 -6.84
CA VAL A 64 23.50 -6.19 -6.39
C VAL A 64 22.44 -7.29 -6.42
N GLU A 65 22.68 -8.29 -7.26
CA GLU A 65 21.78 -9.44 -7.37
C GLU A 65 21.76 -10.21 -6.04
N PRO A 66 20.58 -10.44 -5.44
CA PRO A 66 20.52 -11.14 -4.18
C PRO A 66 20.97 -12.60 -4.33
N PRO A 67 21.63 -13.17 -3.31
CA PRO A 67 22.11 -14.55 -3.37
C PRO A 67 20.96 -15.50 -3.70
N ARG A 68 21.25 -16.55 -4.47
CA ARG A 68 20.31 -17.66 -4.62
C ARG A 68 20.45 -18.54 -3.39
N ALA A 69 19.37 -18.73 -2.64
CA ALA A 69 19.40 -19.74 -1.59
C ALA A 69 19.14 -21.10 -2.23
N GLU A 70 20.04 -22.05 -2.06
CA GLU A 70 19.90 -23.41 -2.63
C GLU A 70 18.63 -24.14 -2.16
N GLN A 71 18.01 -23.66 -1.08
CA GLN A 71 16.79 -24.20 -0.47
C GLN A 71 15.66 -23.17 -0.37
N ALA A 72 15.71 -22.06 -1.14
CA ALA A 72 14.62 -21.11 -1.15
C ALA A 72 13.33 -21.77 -1.67
N ASP A 73 12.20 -21.41 -1.07
CA ASP A 73 10.88 -21.72 -1.61
C ASP A 73 10.82 -21.22 -3.08
N PRO A 74 10.50 -22.05 -4.08
CA PRO A 74 10.39 -21.63 -5.48
C PRO A 74 9.44 -20.45 -5.71
N PHE A 75 8.48 -20.22 -4.81
CA PHE A 75 7.60 -19.06 -4.83
C PHE A 75 8.24 -17.81 -4.22
N ALA A 76 9.23 -17.95 -3.33
CA ALA A 76 10.04 -16.86 -2.77
C ALA A 76 11.20 -16.47 -3.69
N ASP A 77 11.76 -17.43 -4.41
CA ASP A 77 12.92 -17.25 -5.26
C ASP A 77 12.74 -17.94 -6.62
N ASN A 78 12.23 -17.19 -7.60
CA ASN A 78 12.22 -17.61 -9.01
C ASN A 78 12.55 -16.44 -9.93
N GLY A 79 13.07 -16.74 -11.12
CA GLY A 79 13.52 -15.73 -12.08
C GLY A 79 12.46 -14.74 -12.54
N LEU A 80 11.17 -15.08 -12.51
CA LEU A 80 10.09 -14.15 -12.86
C LEU A 80 9.84 -13.14 -11.74
N LEU A 81 9.79 -13.62 -10.49
CA LEU A 81 9.66 -12.74 -9.32
C LEU A 81 10.87 -11.82 -9.20
N ARG A 82 12.10 -12.34 -9.39
CA ARG A 82 13.33 -11.54 -9.38
C ARG A 82 13.26 -10.36 -10.33
N LYS A 83 12.88 -10.62 -11.59
CA LYS A 83 12.72 -9.58 -12.62
C LYS A 83 11.66 -8.54 -12.23
N ARG A 84 10.53 -8.98 -11.67
CA ARG A 84 9.44 -8.07 -11.27
C ARG A 84 9.82 -7.19 -10.08
N VAL A 85 10.48 -7.76 -9.06
CA VAL A 85 10.94 -7.02 -7.88
C VAL A 85 12.01 -6.02 -8.27
N ARG A 86 13.01 -6.46 -9.05
CA ARG A 86 14.04 -5.58 -9.59
C ARG A 86 13.43 -4.41 -10.37
N TYR A 87 12.59 -4.71 -11.35
CA TYR A 87 11.92 -3.69 -12.15
C TYR A 87 11.12 -2.69 -11.29
N ALA A 88 10.38 -3.19 -10.30
CA ALA A 88 9.61 -2.32 -9.40
C ALA A 88 10.50 -1.38 -8.57
N ILE A 89 11.63 -1.88 -8.07
CA ILE A 89 12.59 -1.08 -7.29
C ILE A 89 13.31 -0.08 -8.18
N GLU A 90 13.88 -0.50 -9.32
CA GLU A 90 14.57 0.39 -10.26
C GLU A 90 13.64 1.50 -10.75
N ASN A 91 12.39 1.18 -11.11
CA ASN A 91 11.41 2.16 -11.56
C ASN A 91 11.04 3.16 -10.46
N GLU A 92 10.91 2.72 -9.21
CA GLU A 92 10.62 3.63 -8.10
C GLU A 92 11.82 4.51 -7.74
N LEU A 93 13.04 3.97 -7.73
CA LEU A 93 14.26 4.75 -7.54
C LEU A 93 14.43 5.80 -8.64
N ALA A 94 14.21 5.43 -9.90
CA ALA A 94 14.24 6.37 -11.03
C ALA A 94 13.17 7.46 -10.91
N ARG A 95 11.93 7.12 -10.51
CA ARG A 95 10.87 8.11 -10.21
C ARG A 95 11.27 9.12 -9.14
N ARG A 96 12.16 8.71 -8.23
CA ARG A 96 12.67 9.53 -7.12
C ARG A 96 13.97 10.27 -7.46
N GLY A 97 14.45 10.15 -8.69
CA GLY A 97 15.64 10.86 -9.20
C GLY A 97 16.97 10.17 -8.90
N PHE A 98 16.96 8.90 -8.51
CA PHE A 98 18.18 8.10 -8.40
C PHE A 98 18.56 7.49 -9.74
N GLU A 99 19.86 7.43 -10.03
CA GLU A 99 20.39 6.93 -11.29
C GLU A 99 21.17 5.63 -11.08
N ALA A 100 20.91 4.62 -11.92
CA ALA A 100 21.69 3.40 -11.91
C ALA A 100 23.06 3.63 -12.57
N VAL A 101 24.13 3.06 -11.99
CA VAL A 101 25.46 3.04 -12.58
C VAL A 101 25.90 1.61 -12.92
N ASP A 102 26.76 1.49 -13.93
CA ASP A 102 27.26 0.20 -14.43
C ASP A 102 28.47 -0.34 -13.63
N GLU A 103 29.11 0.50 -12.83
CA GLU A 103 30.28 0.17 -12.02
C GLU A 103 29.98 0.41 -10.54
N LYS A 104 30.32 -0.57 -9.70
CA LYS A 104 30.05 -0.54 -8.26
C LYS A 104 30.72 0.66 -7.59
N GLU A 105 31.92 1.01 -8.05
CA GLU A 105 32.78 2.07 -7.53
C GLU A 105 32.26 3.48 -7.83
N LYS A 106 31.27 3.62 -8.72
CA LYS A 106 30.64 4.90 -9.07
C LYS A 106 29.30 5.13 -8.35
N ALA A 107 28.86 4.15 -7.56
CA ALA A 107 27.60 4.24 -6.84
C ALA A 107 27.79 4.93 -5.49
N ASP A 108 26.80 5.71 -5.06
CA ASP A 108 26.73 6.20 -3.68
C ASP A 108 26.24 5.10 -2.72
N PHE A 109 25.46 4.14 -3.23
CA PHE A 109 24.96 2.99 -2.47
C PHE A 109 24.70 1.78 -3.36
N LEU A 110 24.78 0.59 -2.77
CA LEU A 110 24.38 -0.65 -3.42
C LEU A 110 22.92 -0.94 -3.08
N VAL A 111 22.16 -1.50 -4.02
CA VAL A 111 20.77 -1.91 -3.78
C VAL A 111 20.65 -3.42 -3.93
N THR A 112 20.10 -4.08 -2.92
CA THR A 112 19.67 -5.48 -3.00
C THR A 112 18.33 -5.67 -2.31
N TYR A 113 17.77 -6.88 -2.40
CA TYR A 113 16.50 -7.20 -1.76
C TYR A 113 16.46 -8.64 -1.27
N SER A 114 15.59 -8.92 -0.31
CA SER A 114 15.29 -10.28 0.14
C SER A 114 13.79 -10.51 0.27
N VAL A 115 13.34 -11.74 0.06
CA VAL A 115 11.95 -12.16 0.26
C VAL A 115 11.91 -13.26 1.31
N ILE A 116 11.12 -13.05 2.35
CA ILE A 116 10.85 -14.06 3.38
C ILE A 116 9.40 -14.49 3.23
N LEU A 117 9.15 -15.80 3.14
CA LEU A 117 7.81 -16.38 3.20
C LEU A 117 7.65 -17.13 4.53
N GLU A 118 6.70 -16.71 5.35
CA GLU A 118 6.39 -17.37 6.62
C GLU A 118 4.95 -17.88 6.62
N GLU A 119 4.73 -19.11 7.10
CA GLU A 119 3.38 -19.60 7.38
C GLU A 119 2.88 -19.00 8.70
N ARG A 120 1.76 -18.30 8.66
CA ARG A 120 1.13 -17.66 9.82
C ARG A 120 -0.28 -18.20 9.99
N LEU A 121 -0.67 -18.47 11.24
CA LEU A 121 -2.05 -18.81 11.58
C LEU A 121 -2.80 -17.51 11.92
N LYS A 122 -3.86 -17.20 11.17
CA LYS A 122 -4.84 -16.17 11.53
C LYS A 122 -5.96 -16.83 12.31
N VAL A 123 -6.23 -16.36 13.51
CA VAL A 123 -7.42 -16.75 14.27
C VAL A 123 -8.46 -15.64 14.09
N ASP A 124 -9.47 -15.90 13.26
CA ASP A 124 -10.64 -15.05 13.13
C ASP A 124 -11.70 -15.52 14.14
N SER A 125 -11.83 -14.83 15.26
CA SER A 125 -12.85 -15.13 16.28
C SER A 125 -14.12 -14.35 16.01
N TYR A 126 -15.22 -15.06 15.75
CA TYR A 126 -16.57 -14.47 15.65
C TYR A 126 -17.31 -14.77 16.95
N THR A 127 -17.74 -13.71 17.64
CA THR A 127 -18.66 -13.81 18.79
C THR A 127 -20.05 -13.48 18.29
N SER A 128 -20.95 -14.46 18.30
CA SER A 128 -22.36 -14.25 17.98
C SER A 128 -23.18 -14.28 19.28
N SER A 129 -23.83 -13.17 19.61
CA SER A 129 -24.83 -13.12 20.68
C SER A 129 -26.22 -13.29 20.08
N LEU A 130 -26.81 -14.49 20.21
CA LEU A 130 -28.23 -14.70 19.94
C LEU A 130 -29.05 -14.26 21.15
N GLY A 131 -29.31 -12.95 21.24
CA GLY A 131 -30.25 -12.37 22.21
C GLY A 131 -31.48 -11.83 21.50
N ARG A 132 -32.58 -12.60 21.48
CA ARG A 132 -33.88 -12.11 20.99
C ARG A 132 -34.46 -11.18 22.06
N GLY A 133 -34.28 -9.88 21.87
CA GLY A 133 -34.94 -8.84 22.68
C GLY A 133 -36.46 -8.93 22.50
N GLY A 134 -37.12 -9.67 23.38
CA GLY A 134 -38.57 -9.75 23.50
C GLY A 134 -38.93 -9.44 24.95
N TYR A 135 -39.67 -8.35 25.12
CA TYR A 135 -40.23 -7.86 26.38
C TYR A 135 -40.87 -8.98 27.21
N ARG A 136 -40.64 -8.94 28.54
CA ARG A 136 -41.37 -9.61 29.64
C ARG A 136 -40.61 -10.76 30.34
N ASP A 137 -40.18 -10.41 31.56
CA ASP A 137 -40.01 -11.20 32.79
C ASP A 137 -39.47 -12.64 32.74
N TYR A 138 -38.51 -12.86 33.66
CA TYR A 138 -37.98 -14.15 34.15
C TYR A 138 -36.87 -14.83 33.32
N TYR A 139 -35.64 -14.72 33.84
CA TYR A 139 -34.46 -15.59 33.62
C TYR A 139 -34.08 -15.89 32.15
N GLY A 140 -33.49 -14.91 31.46
CA GLY A 140 -32.81 -15.14 30.18
C GLY A 140 -31.37 -15.62 30.34
N PHE A 141 -31.12 -16.92 30.21
CA PHE A 141 -29.78 -17.48 29.99
C PHE A 141 -29.35 -17.15 28.55
N GLY A 142 -28.57 -16.09 28.36
CA GLY A 142 -27.93 -15.79 27.09
C GLY A 142 -26.61 -16.54 26.97
N SER A 143 -26.55 -17.58 26.13
CA SER A 143 -25.27 -18.23 25.79
C SER A 143 -24.56 -17.44 24.69
N ALA A 144 -23.40 -16.87 25.01
CA ALA A 144 -22.48 -16.35 24.02
C ALA A 144 -21.67 -17.53 23.44
N PHE A 145 -21.72 -17.72 22.12
CA PHE A 145 -20.90 -18.70 21.43
C PHE A 145 -19.79 -17.97 20.68
N THR A 146 -18.54 -18.24 21.04
CA THR A 146 -17.36 -17.78 20.31
C THR A 146 -16.92 -18.91 19.40
N THR A 147 -17.02 -18.72 18.09
CA THR A 147 -16.44 -19.62 17.09
C THR A 147 -15.16 -19.00 16.57
N SER A 148 -14.04 -19.64 16.85
CA SER A 148 -12.73 -19.25 16.33
C SER A 148 -12.43 -20.04 15.05
N ASN A 149 -12.30 -19.36 13.92
CA ASN A 149 -11.84 -19.95 12.67
C ASN A 149 -10.33 -19.73 12.55
N VAL A 150 -9.55 -20.80 12.58
CA VAL A 150 -8.10 -20.75 12.38
C VAL A 150 -7.79 -20.98 10.91
N ARG A 151 -7.20 -19.97 10.25
CA ARG A 151 -6.78 -20.05 8.85
C ARG A 151 -5.28 -19.86 8.75
N ALA A 152 -4.57 -20.84 8.21
CA ALA A 152 -3.19 -20.66 7.79
C ALA A 152 -3.13 -19.75 6.55
N TYR A 153 -2.21 -18.79 6.55
CA TYR A 153 -1.89 -17.96 5.39
C TYR A 153 -0.38 -17.74 5.31
N GLN A 154 0.15 -17.65 4.10
CA GLN A 154 1.55 -17.31 3.88
C GLN A 154 1.70 -15.78 3.93
N GLU A 155 2.51 -15.27 4.84
CA GLU A 155 2.88 -13.86 4.91
C GLU A 155 4.23 -13.64 4.21
N SER A 156 4.22 -12.83 3.15
CA SER A 156 5.44 -12.46 2.44
C SER A 156 6.02 -11.17 3.02
N THR A 157 7.30 -11.14 3.36
CA THR A 157 8.01 -9.91 3.70
C THR A 157 8.98 -9.59 2.56
N LEU A 158 8.84 -8.42 1.97
CA LEU A 158 9.85 -7.87 1.06
C LEU A 158 10.75 -6.94 1.86
N ILE A 159 12.06 -7.16 1.77
CA ILE A 159 13.11 -6.36 2.40
C ILE A 159 13.92 -5.73 1.26
N ILE A 160 14.16 -4.43 1.32
CA ILE A 160 15.04 -3.69 0.42
C ILE A 160 16.19 -3.17 1.29
N ASP A 161 17.42 -3.47 0.86
CA ASP A 161 18.64 -3.14 1.59
C ASP A 161 19.51 -2.22 0.74
N PHE A 162 19.99 -1.15 1.37
CA PHE A 162 21.04 -0.30 0.84
C PHE A 162 22.33 -0.55 1.61
N LEU A 163 23.40 -0.81 0.86
CA LEU A 163 24.71 -1.13 1.42
C LEU A 163 25.72 -0.07 1.04
N ASP A 164 26.70 0.14 1.90
CA ASP A 164 27.88 0.94 1.59
C ASP A 164 28.70 0.27 0.46
N PRO A 165 29.06 0.98 -0.62
CA PRO A 165 29.83 0.40 -1.72
C PRO A 165 31.24 -0.05 -1.32
N GLU A 166 31.90 0.65 -0.40
CA GLU A 166 33.27 0.39 0.01
C GLU A 166 33.34 -0.77 1.01
N THR A 167 32.51 -0.74 2.05
CA THR A 167 32.56 -1.72 3.14
C THR A 167 31.60 -2.89 2.93
N GLY A 168 30.51 -2.69 2.21
CA GLY A 168 29.41 -3.65 2.09
C GLY A 168 28.46 -3.68 3.29
N ASP A 169 28.61 -2.74 4.24
CA ASP A 169 27.78 -2.67 5.44
C ASP A 169 26.36 -2.22 5.12
N LEU A 170 25.39 -2.71 5.88
CA LEU A 170 24.00 -2.28 5.77
C LEU A 170 23.83 -0.86 6.32
N VAL A 171 23.58 0.10 5.44
CA VAL A 171 23.39 1.51 5.82
C VAL A 171 21.91 1.89 5.95
N TRP A 172 21.03 1.25 5.18
CA TRP A 172 19.58 1.45 5.31
C TRP A 172 18.84 0.17 4.92
N ARG A 173 17.75 -0.12 5.62
CA ARG A 173 16.85 -1.24 5.34
C ARG A 173 15.42 -0.76 5.44
N GLY A 174 14.59 -1.15 4.48
CA GLY A 174 13.15 -1.01 4.53
C GLY A 174 12.45 -2.33 4.26
N TRP A 175 11.39 -2.63 5.01
CA TRP A 175 10.63 -3.86 4.81
C TRP A 175 9.15 -3.70 5.02
N GLY A 176 8.36 -4.49 4.30
CA GLY A 176 6.92 -4.53 4.43
C GLY A 176 6.35 -5.93 4.25
N THR A 177 5.27 -6.22 4.98
CA THR A 177 4.59 -7.52 4.94
C THR A 177 3.43 -7.52 3.94
N ARG A 178 3.08 -8.70 3.43
CA ARG A 178 1.99 -8.96 2.48
C ARG A 178 2.12 -8.18 1.17
N ILE A 179 3.34 -7.90 0.74
CA ILE A 179 3.63 -7.20 -0.52
C ILE A 179 3.43 -8.12 -1.73
N LEU A 180 3.77 -9.40 -1.61
CA LEU A 180 3.61 -10.36 -2.71
C LEU A 180 2.20 -10.95 -2.69
N GLY A 181 1.47 -10.74 -3.80
CA GLY A 181 0.17 -11.37 -4.05
C GLY A 181 0.32 -12.67 -4.83
N THR A 182 -0.14 -13.79 -4.29
CA THR A 182 0.09 -15.13 -4.87
C THR A 182 -1.06 -15.66 -5.74
N ARG A 183 -2.21 -15.00 -5.79
CA ARG A 183 -3.44 -15.56 -6.40
C ARG A 183 -3.83 -14.99 -7.76
N ASP A 184 -3.39 -13.77 -8.08
CA ASP A 184 -3.73 -13.06 -9.32
C ASP A 184 -2.49 -12.30 -9.78
N ARG A 185 -2.06 -12.56 -11.02
CA ARG A 185 -0.81 -12.03 -11.57
C ARG A 185 -0.83 -10.51 -11.64
N ASP A 186 -1.91 -9.93 -12.15
CA ASP A 186 -1.98 -8.49 -12.45
C ASP A 186 -2.16 -7.70 -11.15
N ARG A 187 -3.03 -8.20 -10.27
CA ARG A 187 -3.15 -7.66 -8.90
C ARG A 187 -1.87 -7.84 -8.09
N GLY A 188 -1.13 -8.91 -8.34
CA GLY A 188 0.17 -9.19 -7.70
C GLY A 188 1.23 -8.17 -8.11
N GLN A 189 1.30 -7.81 -9.40
CA GLN A 189 2.24 -6.81 -9.91
C GLN A 189 1.91 -5.41 -9.36
N GLU A 190 0.66 -4.97 -9.46
CA GLU A 190 0.23 -3.67 -8.93
C GLU A 190 0.51 -3.56 -7.43
N ARG A 191 0.23 -4.63 -6.68
CA ARG A 191 0.48 -4.67 -5.23
C ARG A 191 1.96 -4.62 -4.90
N LEU A 192 2.81 -5.33 -5.67
CA LEU A 192 4.26 -5.26 -5.53
C LEU A 192 4.75 -3.84 -5.75
N GLU A 193 4.34 -3.17 -6.83
CA GLU A 193 4.75 -1.80 -7.13
C GLU A 193 4.31 -0.80 -6.05
N LYS A 194 3.07 -0.94 -5.54
CA LYS A 194 2.60 -0.12 -4.42
C LYS A 194 3.36 -0.42 -3.12
N GLY A 195 3.72 -1.68 -2.88
CA GLY A 195 4.49 -2.08 -1.70
C GLY A 195 5.93 -1.56 -1.74
N VAL A 196 6.60 -1.68 -2.88
CA VAL A 196 7.94 -1.11 -3.12
C VAL A 196 7.91 0.41 -2.94
N ARG A 197 6.92 1.09 -3.53
CA ARG A 197 6.72 2.53 -3.33
C ARG A 197 6.55 2.88 -1.86
N ALA A 198 5.69 2.16 -1.14
CA ALA A 198 5.47 2.41 0.29
C ALA A 198 6.74 2.19 1.13
N ILE A 199 7.60 1.22 0.77
CA ILE A 199 8.91 1.02 1.41
C ILE A 199 9.83 2.20 1.11
N LEU A 200 10.01 2.53 -0.17
CA LEU A 200 10.93 3.59 -0.60
C LEU A 200 10.44 4.99 -0.25
N GLU A 201 9.16 5.18 0.04
CA GLU A 201 8.59 6.39 0.64
C GLU A 201 9.27 6.80 1.95
N LYS A 202 9.84 5.82 2.68
CA LYS A 202 10.58 6.03 3.94
C LYS A 202 12.07 6.31 3.74
N PHE A 203 12.52 6.47 2.50
CA PHE A 203 13.88 6.85 2.14
C PHE A 203 13.91 8.23 1.45
N PRO A 204 14.93 9.07 1.63
CA PRO A 204 15.92 9.00 2.71
C PRO A 204 15.23 9.08 4.08
N PRO A 205 15.83 8.51 5.15
CA PRO A 205 15.26 8.65 6.49
C PRO A 205 15.25 10.13 6.90
N GLU A 206 14.20 10.53 7.60
CA GLU A 206 14.16 11.84 8.26
C GLU A 206 15.29 11.87 9.31
N SER A 207 16.06 12.96 9.34
CA SER A 207 17.09 13.14 10.37
C SER A 207 16.42 13.07 11.75
N PRO A 208 16.99 12.34 12.73
CA PRO A 208 16.51 12.44 14.10
C PRO A 208 16.74 13.89 14.57
N ASP A 209 15.65 14.57 14.96
CA ASP A 209 15.69 15.88 15.63
C ASP A 209 16.55 15.85 16.91
#